data_AF-A0A329E238-F1
#
_entry.id   AF-A0A329E238-F1
#
_cell.length_a   1.000
_cell.length_b   1.000
_cell.length_c   1.000
_cell.angle_alpha   90.00
_cell.angle_beta   90.00
_cell.angle_gamma   90.00
#
_symmetry.space_group_name_H-M   'P 1'
#
loop_
_entity.id
_entity.type
_entity.pdbx_description
1 polymer ?
#
loop_
_entity_poly.entity_id
_entity_poly.type
_entity_poly.pdbx_seq_one_letter_code
_entity_poly.pdbx_strand_id
1 'polypeptide(L)'
;MQQGLLFSLFLSLLFAWTPASAVEVSSASQQKFLQDHLLQQKVSELVDLAIKDDIDALSFSVERISLPQQEAARFLLLQHLEQQQVALSENLFHFVEKQKNIVPVYQVLEKGEGYEFSVPAFDYIAIAHRLTKQWKQEQSVLNFILKAESGELILDEWLSGPDYLVQERENLLLSEFDNLSSKVQHDLVQQLTQVNVVVWLPSSSVMVKMAQVTGDLQLYKLLWLMRADFYVEQELERLVNVADDFAINQIMLAADNPRLANNALQYLVKIPKPFSEQVKQFLVKRLENSSDAPIVAQALVEQGYQSWLKELLNSNRRVESQAILQVLSQQ
;
A
#
# COMPACT_ATOMS: atom_id res chain seq x y z
N MET A 1 -44.66 32.34 50.44
CA MET A 1 -44.45 31.02 49.78
C MET A 1 -44.98 31.01 48.33
N GLN A 2 -44.68 32.02 47.51
CA GLN A 2 -45.13 32.07 46.11
C GLN A 2 -43.99 32.26 45.08
N GLN A 3 -42.77 32.50 45.55
CA GLN A 3 -41.59 32.66 44.67
C GLN A 3 -40.90 31.33 44.34
N GLY A 4 -41.16 30.26 45.10
CA GLY A 4 -40.62 28.92 44.82
C GLY A 4 -41.34 28.20 43.66
N LEU A 5 -42.60 28.52 43.40
CA LEU A 5 -43.42 27.89 42.34
C LEU A 5 -43.04 28.37 40.93
N LEU A 6 -42.56 29.61 40.78
CA LEU A 6 -42.11 30.15 39.50
C LEU A 6 -40.74 29.59 39.08
N PHE A 7 -39.85 29.36 40.05
CA PHE A 7 -38.56 28.71 39.77
C PHE A 7 -38.72 27.24 39.38
N SER A 8 -39.68 26.51 39.96
CA SER A 8 -39.96 25.12 39.54
C SER A 8 -40.57 25.04 38.13
N LEU A 9 -41.37 26.03 37.72
CA LEU A 9 -41.93 26.10 36.36
C LEU A 9 -40.84 26.43 35.31
N PHE A 10 -39.91 27.33 35.62
CA PHE A 10 -38.77 27.61 34.74
C PHE A 10 -37.79 26.44 34.65
N LEU A 11 -37.58 25.68 35.73
CA LEU A 11 -36.72 24.51 35.73
C LEU A 11 -37.33 23.34 34.94
N SER A 12 -38.65 23.18 34.93
CA SER A 12 -39.33 22.15 34.12
C SER A 12 -39.29 22.42 32.60
N LEU A 13 -39.11 23.68 32.18
CA LEU A 13 -38.96 24.04 30.76
C LEU A 13 -37.54 23.80 30.21
N LEU A 14 -36.53 23.70 31.09
CA LEU A 14 -35.15 23.40 30.69
C LEU A 14 -34.88 21.91 30.42
N PHE A 15 -35.80 21.03 30.82
CA PHE A 15 -35.71 19.58 30.55
C PHE A 15 -36.61 19.11 29.39
N ALA A 16 -37.24 20.04 28.66
CA ALA A 16 -37.89 19.74 27.38
C ALA A 16 -36.88 19.69 26.22
N TRP A 17 -35.68 19.13 26.45
CA TRP A 17 -34.86 18.61 25.37
C TRP A 17 -35.58 17.38 24.82
N THR A 18 -36.45 17.59 23.85
CA THR A 18 -36.88 16.52 22.96
C THR A 18 -35.61 15.86 22.44
N PRO A 19 -35.41 14.53 22.61
CA PRO A 19 -34.35 13.87 21.88
C PRO A 19 -34.56 14.20 20.40
N ALA A 20 -33.47 14.55 19.70
CA ALA A 20 -33.50 14.72 18.26
C ALA A 20 -33.86 13.36 17.64
N SER A 21 -35.15 13.09 17.53
CA SER A 21 -35.67 11.89 16.88
C SER A 21 -35.42 12.05 15.40
N ALA A 22 -34.65 11.12 14.83
CA ALA A 22 -34.49 11.02 13.39
C ALA A 22 -35.86 10.94 12.70
N VAL A 23 -36.01 11.68 11.61
CA VAL A 23 -37.24 11.75 10.82
C VAL A 23 -37.16 10.74 9.69
N GLU A 24 -38.02 9.73 9.73
CA GLU A 24 -38.12 8.75 8.64
C GLU A 24 -38.75 9.39 7.38
N VAL A 25 -38.12 9.16 6.24
CA VAL A 25 -38.53 9.64 4.92
C VAL A 25 -38.67 8.43 4.00
N SER A 26 -39.72 8.42 3.17
CA SER A 26 -39.87 7.37 2.17
C SER A 26 -38.83 7.49 1.06
N SER A 27 -38.38 6.38 0.49
CA SER A 27 -37.43 6.37 -0.63
C SER A 27 -37.93 7.18 -1.84
N ALA A 28 -39.24 7.22 -2.07
CA ALA A 28 -39.84 8.04 -3.13
C ALA A 28 -39.67 9.55 -2.85
N SER A 29 -39.79 9.97 -1.59
CA SER A 29 -39.60 11.37 -1.20
C SER A 29 -38.14 11.78 -1.30
N GLN A 30 -37.23 10.90 -0.90
CA GLN A 30 -35.78 11.07 -1.08
C GLN A 30 -35.44 11.29 -2.57
N GLN A 31 -35.90 10.41 -3.46
CA GLN A 31 -35.67 10.54 -4.90
C GLN A 31 -36.24 11.84 -5.47
N LYS A 32 -37.40 12.28 -4.99
CA LYS A 32 -38.00 13.55 -5.40
C LYS A 32 -37.10 14.74 -5.05
N PHE A 33 -36.45 14.74 -3.88
CA PHE A 33 -35.50 15.80 -3.53
C PHE A 33 -34.26 15.77 -4.43
N LEU A 34 -33.71 14.59 -4.72
CA LEU A 34 -32.53 14.46 -5.57
C LEU A 34 -32.79 14.88 -7.03
N GLN A 35 -34.03 14.79 -7.49
CA GLN A 35 -34.47 15.16 -8.85
C GLN A 35 -35.08 16.56 -8.94
N ASP A 36 -35.14 17.32 -7.84
CA ASP A 36 -35.69 18.68 -7.83
C ASP A 36 -34.79 19.64 -8.63
N HIS A 37 -35.30 20.14 -9.75
CA HIS A 37 -34.56 21.05 -10.64
C HIS A 37 -34.09 22.34 -9.94
N LEU A 38 -34.88 22.90 -9.02
CA LEU A 38 -34.48 24.12 -8.31
C LEU A 38 -33.32 23.83 -7.36
N LEU A 39 -33.37 22.68 -6.69
CA LEU A 39 -32.28 22.22 -5.83
C LEU A 39 -31.01 21.96 -6.65
N GLN A 40 -31.12 21.30 -7.80
CA GLN A 40 -29.97 21.02 -8.67
C GLN A 40 -29.32 22.31 -9.19
N GLN A 41 -30.11 23.31 -9.58
CA GLN A 41 -29.57 24.62 -9.96
C GLN A 41 -28.82 25.26 -8.79
N LYS A 42 -29.40 25.20 -7.58
CA LYS A 42 -28.74 25.73 -6.38
C LYS A 42 -27.44 24.98 -6.08
N VAL A 43 -27.42 23.65 -6.22
CA VAL A 43 -26.20 22.85 -6.04
C VAL A 43 -25.13 23.22 -7.06
N SER A 44 -25.50 23.51 -8.31
CA SER A 44 -24.54 24.01 -9.30
C SER A 44 -23.86 25.30 -8.85
N GLU A 45 -24.61 26.24 -8.26
CA GLU A 45 -24.03 27.46 -7.67
C GLU A 45 -23.09 27.14 -6.49
N LEU A 46 -23.45 26.16 -5.65
CA LEU A 46 -22.59 25.71 -4.55
C LEU A 46 -21.29 25.08 -5.06
N VAL A 47 -21.37 24.28 -6.13
CA VAL A 47 -20.19 23.69 -6.79
C VAL A 47 -19.29 24.79 -7.35
N ASP A 48 -19.86 25.82 -8.00
CA ASP A 48 -19.09 26.95 -8.50
C ASP A 48 -18.36 27.71 -7.38
N LEU A 49 -19.00 27.91 -6.22
CA LEU A 49 -18.37 28.50 -5.04
C LEU A 49 -17.25 27.61 -4.49
N ALA A 50 -17.45 26.29 -4.45
CA ALA A 50 -16.45 25.33 -4.01
C ALA A 50 -15.22 25.32 -4.94
N ILE A 51 -15.41 25.34 -6.26
CA ILE A 51 -14.33 25.37 -7.25
C ILE A 51 -13.55 26.70 -7.17
N LYS A 52 -14.23 27.81 -6.86
CA LYS A 52 -13.61 29.13 -6.67
C LYS A 52 -12.96 29.31 -5.29
N ASP A 53 -13.02 28.29 -4.44
CA ASP A 53 -12.53 28.34 -3.05
C ASP A 53 -13.19 29.42 -2.17
N ASP A 54 -14.41 29.85 -2.51
CA ASP A 54 -15.19 30.81 -1.71
C ASP A 54 -15.99 30.08 -0.62
N ILE A 55 -15.25 29.56 0.36
CA ILE A 55 -15.77 28.64 1.39
C ILE A 55 -16.73 29.32 2.37
N ASP A 56 -16.56 30.63 2.62
CA ASP A 56 -17.47 31.40 3.48
C ASP A 56 -18.84 31.56 2.80
N ALA A 57 -18.85 31.97 1.51
CA ALA A 57 -20.08 32.07 0.75
C ALA A 57 -20.74 30.70 0.53
N LEU A 58 -19.94 29.64 0.31
CA LEU A 58 -20.41 28.27 0.22
C LEU A 58 -21.12 27.85 1.51
N SER A 59 -20.45 27.96 2.65
CA SER A 59 -20.99 27.55 3.95
C SER A 59 -22.29 28.29 4.27
N PHE A 60 -22.29 29.61 4.08
CA PHE A 60 -23.47 30.44 4.26
C PHE A 60 -24.62 30.04 3.33
N SER A 61 -24.31 29.75 2.06
CA SER A 61 -25.32 29.37 1.07
C SER A 61 -25.95 28.02 1.40
N VAL A 62 -25.19 27.04 1.88
CA VAL A 62 -25.74 25.75 2.29
C VAL A 62 -26.59 25.88 3.56
N GLU A 63 -26.12 26.62 4.56
CA GLU A 63 -26.82 26.79 5.85
C GLU A 63 -28.18 27.48 5.70
N ARG A 64 -28.36 28.31 4.67
CA ARG A 64 -29.64 28.98 4.38
C ARG A 64 -30.66 28.11 3.67
N ILE A 65 -30.27 26.95 3.15
CA ILE A 65 -31.23 25.99 2.60
C ILE A 65 -32.01 25.39 3.77
N SER A 66 -33.33 25.35 3.66
CA SER A 66 -34.18 24.73 4.67
C SER A 66 -34.08 23.20 4.65
N LEU A 67 -34.19 22.57 5.81
CA LEU A 67 -34.41 21.13 5.90
C LEU A 67 -35.77 20.76 5.25
N PRO A 68 -35.89 19.60 4.55
CA PRO A 68 -34.88 18.56 4.31
C PRO A 68 -33.92 18.83 3.14
N GLN A 69 -34.21 19.82 2.28
CA GLN A 69 -33.42 20.11 1.08
C GLN A 69 -31.95 20.42 1.38
N GLN A 70 -31.63 20.92 2.58
CA GLN A 70 -30.26 21.17 2.99
C GLN A 70 -29.40 19.90 2.98
N GLU A 71 -29.90 18.78 3.50
CA GLU A 71 -29.14 17.52 3.52
C GLU A 71 -28.98 16.93 2.11
N ALA A 72 -30.04 17.05 1.29
CA ALA A 72 -29.98 16.70 -0.12
C ALA A 72 -28.95 17.56 -0.88
N ALA A 73 -28.88 18.86 -0.60
CA ALA A 73 -27.89 19.76 -1.19
C ALA A 73 -26.47 19.39 -0.78
N ARG A 74 -26.22 19.07 0.51
CA ARG A 74 -24.91 18.59 0.99
C ARG A 74 -24.49 17.33 0.25
N PHE A 75 -25.40 16.36 0.15
CA PHE A 75 -25.15 15.11 -0.55
C PHE A 75 -24.82 15.33 -2.02
N LEU A 76 -25.65 16.07 -2.75
CA LEU A 76 -25.43 16.35 -4.16
C LEU A 76 -24.14 17.16 -4.39
N LEU A 77 -23.85 18.16 -3.56
CA LEU A 77 -22.60 18.92 -3.62
C LEU A 77 -21.38 18.01 -3.49
N LEU A 78 -21.30 17.20 -2.43
CA LEU A 78 -20.16 16.32 -2.22
C LEU A 78 -20.07 15.23 -3.28
N GLN A 79 -21.23 14.71 -3.72
CA GLN A 79 -21.30 13.75 -4.83
C GLN A 79 -20.74 14.35 -6.12
N HIS A 80 -21.06 15.61 -6.43
CA HIS A 80 -20.51 16.32 -7.57
C HIS A 80 -18.98 16.46 -7.48
N LEU A 81 -18.45 16.86 -6.32
CA LEU A 81 -17.00 16.96 -6.10
C LEU A 81 -16.30 15.61 -6.30
N GLU A 82 -16.89 14.52 -5.78
CA GLU A 82 -16.35 13.16 -5.92
C GLU A 82 -16.41 12.66 -7.38
N GLN A 83 -17.57 12.79 -8.04
CA GLN A 83 -17.76 12.30 -9.41
C GLN A 83 -16.91 13.06 -10.44
N GLN A 84 -16.71 14.35 -10.23
CA GLN A 84 -15.89 15.19 -11.10
C GLN A 84 -14.40 15.17 -10.72
N GLN A 85 -14.02 14.43 -9.67
CA GLN A 85 -12.65 14.35 -9.17
C GLN A 85 -12.04 15.75 -8.92
N VAL A 86 -12.82 16.64 -8.32
CA VAL A 86 -12.37 18.00 -8.01
C VAL A 86 -11.26 17.93 -6.97
N ALA A 87 -10.07 18.44 -7.32
CA ALA A 87 -8.97 18.57 -6.37
C ALA A 87 -9.38 19.52 -5.23
N LEU A 88 -9.29 19.04 -3.99
CA LEU A 88 -9.66 19.86 -2.84
C LEU A 88 -8.49 20.81 -2.48
N SER A 89 -8.79 22.10 -2.39
CA SER A 89 -7.93 23.06 -1.68
C SER A 89 -7.91 22.73 -0.18
N GLU A 90 -7.00 23.32 0.58
CA GLU A 90 -6.98 23.20 2.04
C GLU A 90 -8.28 23.74 2.69
N ASN A 91 -8.79 24.87 2.20
CA ASN A 91 -10.03 25.45 2.71
C ASN A 91 -11.25 24.55 2.40
N LEU A 92 -11.34 24.05 1.17
CA LEU A 92 -12.40 23.13 0.77
C LEU A 92 -12.30 21.80 1.51
N PHE A 93 -11.09 21.28 1.74
CA PHE A 93 -10.86 20.11 2.58
C PHE A 93 -11.47 20.30 3.98
N HIS A 94 -11.22 21.43 4.63
CA HIS A 94 -11.81 21.72 5.95
C HIS A 94 -13.34 21.85 5.90
N PHE A 95 -13.90 22.42 4.83
CA PHE A 95 -15.34 22.44 4.61
C PHE A 95 -15.93 21.04 4.53
N VAL A 96 -15.32 20.15 3.73
CA VAL A 96 -15.74 18.75 3.58
C VAL A 96 -15.56 17.99 4.90
N GLU A 97 -14.46 18.22 5.62
CA GLU A 97 -14.19 17.58 6.90
C GLU A 97 -15.24 17.94 7.96
N LYS A 98 -15.71 19.19 7.99
CA LYS A 98 -16.80 19.61 8.88
C LYS A 98 -18.10 18.83 8.63
N GLN A 99 -18.38 18.40 7.38
CA GLN A 99 -19.61 17.67 7.06
C GLN A 99 -19.69 16.31 7.77
N LYS A 100 -18.55 15.69 8.10
CA LYS A 100 -18.48 14.39 8.80
C LYS A 100 -19.05 14.45 10.23
N ASN A 101 -19.09 15.64 10.82
CA ASN A 101 -19.54 15.86 12.19
C ASN A 101 -20.99 16.36 12.27
N ILE A 102 -21.67 16.55 11.13
CA ILE A 102 -23.07 16.97 11.08
C ILE A 102 -23.93 15.71 11.15
N VAL A 103 -24.74 15.57 12.19
CA VAL A 103 -25.62 14.40 12.37
C VAL A 103 -26.81 14.51 11.41
N PRO A 104 -27.08 13.50 10.55
CA PRO A 104 -28.22 13.53 9.65
C PRO A 104 -29.52 13.42 10.44
N VAL A 105 -30.49 14.27 10.09
CA VAL A 105 -31.82 14.32 10.68
C VAL A 105 -32.75 13.35 9.98
N TYR A 106 -32.62 13.18 8.66
CA TYR A 106 -33.51 12.35 7.86
C TYR A 106 -32.93 10.97 7.60
N GLN A 107 -33.77 9.94 7.73
CA GLN A 107 -33.39 8.55 7.53
C GLN A 107 -34.37 7.83 6.60
N VAL A 108 -33.91 6.78 5.92
CA VAL A 108 -34.72 5.89 5.09
C VAL A 108 -34.63 4.49 5.67
N LEU A 109 -35.77 3.80 5.75
CA LEU A 109 -35.84 2.41 6.17
C LEU A 109 -35.53 1.50 4.98
N GLU A 110 -34.46 0.74 5.09
CA GLU A 110 -34.05 -0.27 4.12
C GLU A 110 -34.41 -1.67 4.63
N LYS A 111 -34.90 -2.52 3.74
CA LYS A 111 -35.23 -3.93 4.04
C LYS A 111 -34.27 -4.85 3.28
N GLY A 112 -33.58 -5.72 4.00
CA GLY A 112 -32.65 -6.69 3.42
C GLY A 112 -32.65 -8.01 4.20
N GLU A 113 -32.69 -9.15 3.49
CA GLU A 113 -32.53 -10.51 4.04
C GLU A 113 -33.31 -10.80 5.35
N GLY A 114 -34.55 -10.30 5.45
CA GLY A 114 -35.41 -10.51 6.61
C GLY A 114 -35.22 -9.54 7.79
N TYR A 115 -34.38 -8.52 7.63
CA TYR A 115 -34.15 -7.45 8.60
C TYR A 115 -34.50 -6.07 8.03
N GLU A 116 -34.85 -5.14 8.91
CA GLU A 116 -35.08 -3.74 8.60
C GLU A 116 -34.05 -2.89 9.35
N PHE A 117 -33.37 -2.00 8.65
CA PHE A 117 -32.40 -1.08 9.23
C PHE A 117 -32.59 0.34 8.69
N SER A 118 -32.22 1.33 9.50
CA SER A 118 -32.37 2.74 9.17
C SER A 118 -31.02 3.33 8.77
N VAL A 119 -30.96 3.98 7.62
CA VAL A 119 -29.76 4.67 7.11
C VAL A 119 -30.05 6.16 6.88
N PRO A 120 -29.04 7.04 6.89
CA PRO A 120 -29.23 8.43 6.48
C PRO A 120 -29.89 8.53 5.10
N ALA A 121 -30.92 9.36 4.97
CA ALA A 121 -31.61 9.60 3.70
C ALA A 121 -30.68 10.24 2.66
N PHE A 122 -29.66 10.96 3.11
CA PHE A 122 -28.66 11.61 2.26
C PHE A 122 -27.29 11.37 2.87
N ASP A 123 -26.58 10.33 2.44
CA ASP A 123 -25.32 9.90 3.07
C ASP A 123 -24.11 10.75 2.61
N TYR A 124 -24.15 12.05 2.91
CA TYR A 124 -23.05 12.98 2.63
C TYR A 124 -21.83 12.71 3.54
N ILE A 125 -22.03 12.08 4.70
CA ILE A 125 -20.93 11.72 5.62
C ILE A 125 -20.01 10.70 4.98
N ALA A 126 -20.55 9.63 4.39
CA ALA A 126 -19.73 8.63 3.70
C ALA A 126 -18.92 9.23 2.54
N ILE A 127 -19.51 10.14 1.76
CA ILE A 127 -18.80 10.85 0.69
C ILE A 127 -17.68 11.73 1.28
N ALA A 128 -17.96 12.49 2.33
CA ALA A 128 -16.97 13.32 3.00
C ALA A 128 -15.79 12.50 3.54
N HIS A 129 -16.04 11.30 4.08
CA HIS A 129 -14.98 10.38 4.49
C HIS A 129 -14.09 9.96 3.33
N ARG A 130 -14.66 9.62 2.16
CA ARG A 130 -13.88 9.21 0.98
C ARG A 130 -13.06 10.37 0.42
N LEU A 131 -13.69 11.53 0.22
CA LEU A 131 -13.02 12.75 -0.26
C LEU A 131 -11.86 13.16 0.66
N THR A 132 -12.09 13.21 1.98
CA THR A 132 -11.03 13.59 2.94
C THR A 132 -9.92 12.54 3.02
N LYS A 133 -10.23 11.25 2.88
CA LYS A 133 -9.23 10.18 2.83
C LYS A 133 -8.36 10.30 1.58
N GLN A 134 -8.96 10.48 0.41
CA GLN A 134 -8.25 10.65 -0.85
C GLN A 134 -7.31 11.85 -0.80
N TRP A 135 -7.80 13.01 -0.36
CA TRP A 135 -6.97 14.21 -0.26
C TRP A 135 -5.76 14.01 0.67
N LYS A 136 -5.95 13.37 1.84
CA LYS A 136 -4.83 13.08 2.75
C LYS A 136 -3.79 12.16 2.11
N GLN A 137 -4.22 11.19 1.31
CA GLN A 137 -3.32 10.32 0.56
C GLN A 137 -2.54 11.12 -0.49
N GLU A 138 -3.20 11.97 -1.27
CA GLU A 138 -2.55 12.84 -2.27
C GLU A 138 -1.53 13.79 -1.63
N GLN A 139 -1.86 14.39 -0.48
CA GLN A 139 -0.92 15.24 0.26
C GLN A 139 0.27 14.45 0.79
N SER A 140 0.06 13.21 1.25
CA SER A 140 1.13 12.33 1.71
C SER A 140 2.11 12.01 0.57
N VAL A 141 1.58 11.66 -0.60
CA VAL A 141 2.35 11.44 -1.84
C VAL A 141 3.15 12.68 -2.22
N LEU A 142 2.50 13.84 -2.31
CA LEU A 142 3.18 15.09 -2.66
C LEU A 142 4.29 15.44 -1.66
N ASN A 143 4.03 15.34 -0.36
CA ASN A 143 5.01 15.63 0.68
C ASN A 143 6.21 14.68 0.60
N PHE A 144 5.95 13.38 0.41
CA PHE A 144 7.00 12.39 0.20
C PHE A 144 7.87 12.72 -1.01
N ILE A 145 7.27 12.97 -2.17
CA ILE A 145 8.00 13.30 -3.40
C ILE A 145 8.82 14.58 -3.19
N LEU A 146 8.22 15.65 -2.65
CA LEU A 146 8.93 16.91 -2.41
C LEU A 146 10.12 16.75 -1.47
N LYS A 147 9.98 15.99 -0.37
CA LYS A 147 11.09 15.70 0.55
C LYS A 147 12.18 14.86 -0.11
N ALA A 148 11.79 13.87 -0.92
CA ALA A 148 12.73 13.03 -1.63
C ALA A 148 13.53 13.84 -2.66
N GLU A 149 12.84 14.61 -3.52
CA GLU A 149 13.43 15.41 -4.59
C GLU A 149 14.26 16.60 -4.09
N SER A 150 13.92 17.15 -2.93
CA SER A 150 14.74 18.17 -2.26
C SER A 150 15.98 17.61 -1.55
N GLY A 151 16.09 16.28 -1.42
CA GLY A 151 17.16 15.63 -0.66
C GLY A 151 16.99 15.74 0.87
N GLU A 152 15.81 16.13 1.34
CA GLU A 152 15.47 16.25 2.77
C GLU A 152 14.99 14.92 3.37
N LEU A 153 14.72 13.90 2.55
CA LEU A 153 14.23 12.61 3.01
C LEU A 153 15.38 11.73 3.54
N ILE A 154 15.41 11.53 4.86
CA ILE A 154 16.32 10.59 5.54
C ILE A 154 15.52 9.33 5.90
N LEU A 155 15.85 8.18 5.31
CA LEU A 155 15.05 6.95 5.40
C LEU A 155 14.95 6.40 6.82
N ASP A 156 16.05 6.35 7.58
CA ASP A 156 16.06 5.83 8.95
C ASP A 156 15.11 6.62 9.87
N GLU A 157 15.21 7.95 9.83
CA GLU A 157 14.35 8.84 10.62
C GLU A 157 12.89 8.78 10.15
N TRP A 158 12.68 8.73 8.83
CA TRP A 158 11.34 8.73 8.25
C TRP A 158 10.61 7.40 8.41
N LEU A 159 11.32 6.27 8.37
CA LEU A 159 10.76 4.93 8.61
C LEU A 159 10.85 4.50 10.07
N SER A 160 11.01 5.46 10.98
CA SER A 160 10.95 5.27 12.43
C SER A 160 9.65 5.80 13.02
N GLY A 161 9.21 5.18 14.12
CA GLY A 161 8.02 5.59 14.88
C GLY A 161 7.07 4.43 15.18
N PRO A 162 5.79 4.72 15.47
CA PRO A 162 4.77 3.70 15.69
C PRO A 162 4.56 2.81 14.47
N ASP A 163 4.35 1.51 14.68
CA ASP A 163 4.24 0.51 13.60
C ASP A 163 3.24 0.88 12.50
N TYR A 164 2.07 1.43 12.87
CA TYR A 164 1.04 1.83 11.89
C TYR A 164 1.55 2.92 10.93
N LEU A 165 2.35 3.85 11.45
CA LEU A 165 2.88 4.98 10.69
C LEU A 165 4.03 4.52 9.80
N VAL A 166 4.88 3.62 10.31
CA VAL A 166 5.94 2.99 9.52
C VAL A 166 5.33 2.22 8.36
N GLN A 167 4.30 1.41 8.59
CA GLN A 167 3.60 0.68 7.54
C GLN A 167 2.99 1.59 6.47
N GLU A 168 2.37 2.71 6.87
CA GLU A 168 1.82 3.68 5.93
C GLU A 168 2.92 4.30 5.04
N ARG A 169 4.06 4.66 5.65
CA ARG A 169 5.21 5.23 4.96
C ARG A 169 5.93 4.23 4.06
N GLU A 170 6.08 2.98 4.50
CA GLU A 170 6.62 1.91 3.67
C GLU A 170 5.71 1.66 2.45
N ASN A 171 4.40 1.58 2.64
CA ASN A 171 3.47 1.42 1.52
C ASN A 171 3.56 2.58 0.52
N LEU A 172 3.72 3.81 1.03
CA LEU A 172 3.91 4.99 0.19
C LEU A 172 5.23 4.94 -0.59
N LEU A 173 6.33 4.56 0.06
CA LEU A 173 7.61 4.37 -0.61
C LEU A 173 7.48 3.29 -1.69
N LEU A 174 6.87 2.15 -1.36
CA LEU A 174 6.68 1.03 -2.29
C LEU A 174 5.87 1.42 -3.53
N SER A 175 4.87 2.30 -3.40
CA SER A 175 4.06 2.75 -4.54
C SER A 175 4.75 3.84 -5.37
N GLU A 176 5.48 4.75 -4.73
CA GLU A 176 6.00 5.96 -5.39
C GLU A 176 7.48 5.91 -5.76
N PHE A 177 8.26 4.93 -5.29
CA PHE A 177 9.71 4.91 -5.53
C PHE A 177 10.08 4.93 -7.02
N ASP A 178 9.29 4.26 -7.87
CA ASP A 178 9.50 4.23 -9.33
C ASP A 178 9.27 5.59 -9.99
N ASN A 179 8.47 6.44 -9.35
CA ASN A 179 8.10 7.77 -9.85
C ASN A 179 9.12 8.85 -9.45
N LEU A 180 10.05 8.54 -8.55
CA LEU A 180 11.14 9.44 -8.16
C LEU A 180 12.18 9.57 -9.27
N SER A 181 12.90 10.68 -9.30
CA SER A 181 14.01 10.85 -10.23
C SER A 181 15.13 9.82 -9.97
N SER A 182 15.81 9.38 -11.04
CA SER A 182 16.88 8.37 -10.91
C SER A 182 18.01 8.83 -9.97
N LYS A 183 18.23 10.14 -9.88
CA LYS A 183 19.17 10.72 -8.91
C LYS A 183 18.72 10.44 -7.48
N VAL A 184 17.46 10.74 -7.15
CA VAL A 184 16.90 10.51 -5.81
C VAL A 184 16.86 9.03 -5.48
N GLN A 185 16.46 8.17 -6.42
CA GLN A 185 16.50 6.72 -6.22
C GLN A 185 17.91 6.26 -5.82
N HIS A 186 18.95 6.76 -6.51
CA HIS A 186 20.33 6.46 -6.17
C HIS A 186 20.74 7.02 -4.81
N ASP A 187 20.41 8.29 -4.52
CA ASP A 187 20.73 8.95 -3.25
C ASP A 187 20.09 8.21 -2.06
N LEU A 188 18.84 7.74 -2.20
CA LEU A 188 18.15 6.94 -1.19
C LEU A 188 18.81 5.56 -0.99
N VAL A 189 19.26 4.90 -2.07
CA VAL A 189 20.02 3.65 -1.96
C VAL A 189 21.37 3.86 -1.26
N GLN A 190 22.05 4.99 -1.52
CA GLN A 190 23.32 5.32 -0.87
C GLN A 190 23.19 5.47 0.65
N GLN A 191 22.03 5.93 1.15
CA GLN A 191 21.76 5.98 2.59
C GLN A 191 21.82 4.60 3.26
N LEU A 192 21.62 3.52 2.50
CA LEU A 192 21.70 2.14 3.01
C LEU A 192 23.08 1.51 2.76
N THR A 193 23.71 1.81 1.62
CA THR A 193 24.90 1.10 1.15
C THR A 193 26.22 1.77 1.54
N GLN A 194 26.24 3.08 1.80
CA GLN A 194 27.46 3.83 2.12
C GLN A 194 27.71 4.00 3.63
N VAL A 195 26.90 3.36 4.47
CA VAL A 195 27.05 3.43 5.94
C VAL A 195 28.04 2.37 6.41
N ASN A 196 29.08 2.78 7.14
CA ASN A 196 30.14 1.89 7.63
C ASN A 196 29.63 0.82 8.62
N VAL A 197 28.57 1.13 9.37
CA VAL A 197 27.92 0.21 10.31
C VAL A 197 26.42 0.30 10.08
N VAL A 198 25.83 -0.77 9.58
CA VAL A 198 24.39 -0.86 9.35
C VAL A 198 23.69 -1.03 10.70
N VAL A 199 23.19 0.07 11.26
CA VAL A 199 22.43 0.08 12.52
C VAL A 199 20.96 -0.26 12.29
N TRP A 200 20.46 0.05 11.10
CA TRP A 200 19.05 -0.05 10.74
C TRP A 200 18.91 -0.43 9.26
N LEU A 201 17.88 -1.21 8.95
CA LEU A 201 17.43 -1.53 7.60
C LEU A 201 15.90 -1.48 7.56
N PRO A 202 15.30 -1.03 6.44
CA PRO A 202 13.87 -1.09 6.25
C PRO A 202 13.40 -2.55 6.04
N SER A 203 12.09 -2.75 5.91
CA SER A 203 11.54 -4.08 5.64
C SER A 203 12.10 -4.69 4.35
N SER A 204 12.07 -6.02 4.27
CA SER A 204 12.53 -6.77 3.09
C SER A 204 11.77 -6.39 1.82
N SER A 205 10.48 -6.05 1.90
CA SER A 205 9.71 -5.58 0.75
C SER A 205 10.25 -4.26 0.20
N VAL A 206 10.60 -3.31 1.08
CA VAL A 206 11.23 -2.04 0.69
C VAL A 206 12.60 -2.29 0.05
N MET A 207 13.43 -3.13 0.69
CA MET A 207 14.75 -3.48 0.17
C MET A 207 14.67 -4.12 -1.22
N VAL A 208 13.76 -5.08 -1.41
CA VAL A 208 13.50 -5.72 -2.71
C VAL A 208 13.06 -4.68 -3.75
N LYS A 209 12.08 -3.83 -3.42
CA LYS A 209 11.58 -2.80 -4.35
C LYS A 209 12.69 -1.87 -4.81
N MET A 210 13.47 -1.34 -3.87
CA MET A 210 14.59 -0.46 -4.19
C MET A 210 15.66 -1.17 -5.03
N ALA A 211 15.96 -2.44 -4.73
CA ALA A 211 16.93 -3.24 -5.48
C ALA A 211 16.46 -3.52 -6.91
N GLN A 212 15.20 -3.90 -7.10
CA GLN A 212 14.61 -4.17 -8.41
C GLN A 212 14.66 -2.94 -9.34
N VAL A 213 14.37 -1.77 -8.79
CA VAL A 213 14.25 -0.52 -9.56
C VAL A 213 15.62 0.04 -9.90
N THR A 214 16.56 0.00 -8.96
CA THR A 214 17.89 0.59 -9.14
C THR A 214 18.92 -0.37 -9.75
N GLY A 215 18.72 -1.68 -9.60
CA GLY A 215 19.72 -2.68 -9.98
C GLY A 215 21.02 -2.58 -9.17
N ASP A 216 21.01 -1.91 -8.00
CA ASP A 216 22.23 -1.64 -7.26
C ASP A 216 22.84 -2.91 -6.64
N LEU A 217 24.09 -3.19 -6.99
CA LEU A 217 24.80 -4.40 -6.57
C LEU A 217 25.06 -4.44 -5.06
N GLN A 218 25.35 -3.30 -4.43
CA GLN A 218 25.59 -3.25 -2.99
C GLN A 218 24.29 -3.44 -2.22
N LEU A 219 23.18 -2.91 -2.73
CA LEU A 219 21.87 -3.12 -2.15
C LEU A 219 21.44 -4.59 -2.22
N TYR A 220 21.64 -5.25 -3.36
CA TYR A 220 21.39 -6.69 -3.47
C TYR A 220 22.28 -7.50 -2.52
N LYS A 221 23.55 -7.12 -2.35
CA LYS A 221 24.43 -7.75 -1.38
C LYS A 221 23.87 -7.63 0.05
N LEU A 222 23.35 -6.46 0.43
CA LEU A 222 22.68 -6.29 1.72
C LEU A 222 21.42 -7.15 1.81
N LEU A 223 20.57 -7.15 0.77
CA LEU A 223 19.36 -7.95 0.69
C LEU A 223 19.64 -9.44 0.93
N TRP A 224 20.69 -9.99 0.32
CA TRP A 224 21.07 -11.39 0.50
C TRP A 224 21.66 -11.72 1.87
N LEU A 225 22.09 -10.71 2.64
CA LEU A 225 22.52 -10.90 4.03
C LEU A 225 21.35 -10.83 5.02
N MET A 226 20.19 -10.32 4.61
CA MET A 226 19.01 -10.27 5.45
C MET A 226 18.48 -11.68 5.75
N ARG A 227 17.63 -11.75 6.78
CA ARG A 227 16.84 -12.97 7.03
C ARG A 227 15.97 -13.24 5.81
N ALA A 228 16.10 -14.44 5.25
CA ALA A 228 15.17 -14.95 4.26
C ALA A 228 13.74 -14.92 4.80
N ASP A 229 12.85 -14.28 4.05
CA ASP A 229 11.42 -14.24 4.24
C ASP A 229 10.71 -14.29 2.88
N PHE A 230 9.39 -14.17 2.90
CA PHE A 230 8.56 -14.25 1.71
C PHE A 230 9.00 -13.31 0.58
N TYR A 231 9.36 -12.05 0.88
CA TYR A 231 9.70 -11.07 -0.15
C TYR A 231 11.08 -11.34 -0.76
N VAL A 232 12.05 -11.73 0.07
CA VAL A 232 13.39 -12.13 -0.41
C VAL A 232 13.31 -13.38 -1.30
N GLU A 233 12.50 -14.35 -0.91
CA GLU A 233 12.27 -15.58 -1.68
C GLU A 233 11.55 -15.30 -3.01
N GLN A 234 10.55 -14.41 -3.02
CA GLN A 234 9.88 -13.98 -4.25
C GLN A 234 10.82 -13.24 -5.20
N GLU A 235 11.74 -12.43 -4.68
CA GLU A 235 12.73 -11.76 -5.54
C GLU A 235 13.66 -12.78 -6.19
N LEU A 236 14.09 -13.80 -5.44
CA LEU A 236 14.88 -14.89 -5.99
C LEU A 236 14.13 -15.62 -7.11
N GLU A 237 12.85 -15.93 -6.93
CA GLU A 237 12.01 -16.53 -7.97
C GLU A 237 11.86 -15.61 -9.20
N ARG A 238 11.66 -14.30 -8.99
CA ARG A 238 11.59 -13.32 -10.08
C ARG A 238 12.87 -13.30 -10.91
N LEU A 239 14.03 -13.29 -10.27
CA LEU A 239 15.34 -13.30 -10.95
C LEU A 239 15.51 -14.53 -11.84
N VAL A 240 15.00 -15.68 -11.41
CA VAL A 240 15.06 -16.93 -12.18
C VAL A 240 14.21 -16.84 -13.45
N ASN A 241 13.06 -16.15 -13.38
CA ASN A 241 12.21 -15.91 -14.55
C ASN A 241 12.82 -14.92 -15.53
N VAL A 242 13.61 -13.94 -15.05
CA VAL A 242 14.33 -12.99 -15.91
C VAL A 242 15.52 -13.66 -16.59
N ALA A 243 16.33 -14.41 -15.82
CA ALA A 243 17.45 -15.23 -16.31
C ALA A 243 18.49 -14.49 -17.18
N ASP A 244 18.67 -13.18 -17.00
CA ASP A 244 19.76 -12.44 -17.62
C ASP A 244 21.08 -12.61 -16.82
N ASP A 245 22.19 -12.10 -17.37
CA ASP A 245 23.51 -12.24 -16.73
C ASP A 245 23.53 -11.62 -15.33
N PHE A 246 22.83 -10.50 -15.12
CA PHE A 246 22.71 -9.87 -13.81
C PHE A 246 21.97 -10.78 -12.82
N ALA A 247 20.80 -11.29 -13.21
CA ALA A 247 19.96 -12.12 -12.38
C ALA A 247 20.65 -13.45 -12.02
N ILE A 248 21.31 -14.08 -12.98
CA ILE A 248 22.12 -15.28 -12.75
C ILE A 248 23.21 -15.00 -11.71
N ASN A 249 23.91 -13.87 -11.83
CA ASN A 249 24.90 -13.45 -10.84
C ASN A 249 24.28 -13.25 -9.45
N GLN A 250 23.10 -12.63 -9.36
CA GLN A 250 22.41 -12.45 -8.09
C GLN A 250 21.95 -13.76 -7.46
N ILE A 251 21.46 -14.72 -8.24
CA ILE A 251 21.08 -16.06 -7.74
C ILE A 251 22.31 -16.79 -7.19
N MET A 252 23.45 -16.69 -7.88
CA MET A 252 24.72 -17.27 -7.38
C MET A 252 25.17 -16.62 -6.08
N LEU A 253 25.00 -15.31 -5.91
CA LEU A 253 25.30 -14.60 -4.66
C LEU A 253 24.33 -14.97 -3.53
N ALA A 254 23.03 -15.08 -3.82
CA ALA A 254 22.01 -15.48 -2.86
C ALA A 254 22.27 -16.90 -2.31
N ALA A 255 22.90 -17.78 -3.10
CA ALA A 255 23.28 -19.11 -2.67
C ALA A 255 24.38 -19.14 -1.59
N ASP A 256 25.03 -18.01 -1.27
CA ASP A 256 25.92 -17.91 -0.10
C ASP A 256 25.15 -17.73 1.22
N ASN A 257 23.88 -17.32 1.19
CA ASN A 257 23.04 -17.27 2.39
C ASN A 257 22.54 -18.68 2.73
N PRO A 258 22.85 -19.26 3.91
CA PRO A 258 22.47 -20.62 4.26
C PRO A 258 20.95 -20.89 4.22
N ARG A 259 20.13 -19.87 4.42
CA ARG A 259 18.66 -19.98 4.38
C ARG A 259 18.10 -19.95 2.96
N LEU A 260 18.78 -19.29 2.03
CA LEU A 260 18.39 -19.22 0.62
C LEU A 260 19.08 -20.28 -0.25
N ALA A 261 20.19 -20.84 0.22
CA ALA A 261 21.07 -21.72 -0.55
C ALA A 261 20.32 -22.85 -1.27
N ASN A 262 19.41 -23.55 -0.58
CA ASN A 262 18.65 -24.63 -1.18
C ASN A 262 17.81 -24.13 -2.38
N ASN A 263 17.00 -23.10 -2.16
CA ASN A 263 16.15 -22.53 -3.21
C ASN A 263 17.00 -21.94 -4.35
N ALA A 264 18.04 -21.17 -4.02
CA ALA A 264 18.92 -20.54 -5.01
C ALA A 264 19.63 -21.57 -5.90
N LEU A 265 20.17 -22.64 -5.31
CA LEU A 265 20.83 -23.72 -6.06
C LEU A 265 19.82 -24.51 -6.91
N GLN A 266 18.66 -24.86 -6.37
CA GLN A 266 17.60 -25.53 -7.13
C GLN A 266 17.13 -24.67 -8.30
N TYR A 267 16.92 -23.38 -8.08
CA TYR A 267 16.47 -22.47 -9.13
C TYR A 267 17.54 -22.20 -10.18
N LEU A 268 18.82 -22.09 -9.79
CA LEU A 268 19.93 -21.90 -10.72
C LEU A 268 20.00 -23.03 -11.77
N VAL A 269 19.70 -24.27 -11.36
CA VAL A 269 19.66 -25.43 -12.27
C VAL A 269 18.43 -25.42 -13.19
N LYS A 270 17.35 -24.72 -12.80
CA LYS A 270 16.12 -24.59 -13.61
C LYS A 270 16.17 -23.48 -14.67
N ILE A 271 17.20 -22.63 -14.65
CA ILE A 271 17.40 -21.54 -15.61
C ILE A 271 17.45 -22.09 -17.06
N PRO A 272 16.94 -21.34 -18.06
CA PRO A 272 16.97 -21.74 -19.47
C PRO A 272 18.36 -22.19 -19.94
N LYS A 273 18.35 -23.25 -20.76
CA LYS A 273 19.54 -23.95 -21.24
C LYS A 273 19.99 -23.42 -22.60
N PRO A 274 21.28 -23.53 -22.97
CA PRO A 274 22.39 -24.17 -22.23
C PRO A 274 22.96 -23.29 -21.11
N PHE A 275 23.53 -23.91 -20.07
CA PHE A 275 24.25 -23.18 -19.01
C PHE A 275 25.47 -22.45 -19.55
N SER A 276 25.67 -21.21 -19.11
CA SER A 276 26.91 -20.48 -19.34
C SER A 276 28.07 -21.15 -18.62
N GLU A 277 29.30 -20.90 -19.08
CA GLU A 277 30.50 -21.48 -18.49
C GLU A 277 30.67 -21.06 -17.02
N GLN A 278 30.30 -19.82 -16.69
CA GLN A 278 30.31 -19.32 -15.32
C GLN A 278 29.38 -20.14 -14.40
N VAL A 279 28.16 -20.44 -14.85
CA VAL A 279 27.20 -21.24 -14.07
C VAL A 279 27.72 -22.67 -13.89
N LYS A 280 28.31 -23.28 -14.93
CA LYS A 280 28.91 -24.62 -14.81
C LYS A 280 30.02 -24.64 -13.76
N GLN A 281 30.95 -23.68 -13.81
CA GLN A 281 32.03 -23.58 -12.85
C GLN A 281 31.52 -23.37 -11.42
N PHE A 282 30.49 -22.54 -11.25
CA PHE A 282 29.84 -22.32 -9.97
C PHE A 282 29.19 -23.60 -9.43
N LEU A 283 28.38 -24.30 -10.23
CA LEU A 283 27.74 -25.55 -9.84
C LEU A 283 28.75 -26.65 -9.51
N VAL A 284 29.84 -26.76 -10.29
CA VAL A 284 30.93 -27.70 -9.98
C VAL A 284 31.57 -27.37 -8.64
N LYS A 285 31.88 -26.10 -8.36
CA LYS A 285 32.42 -25.67 -7.06
C LYS A 285 31.46 -25.99 -5.90
N ARG A 286 30.15 -25.88 -6.12
CA ARG A 286 29.14 -26.25 -5.12
C ARG A 286 29.05 -27.76 -4.90
N LEU A 287 29.28 -28.58 -5.93
CA LEU A 287 29.40 -30.04 -5.80
C LEU A 287 30.67 -30.48 -5.02
N GLU A 288 31.66 -29.60 -4.85
CA GLU A 288 32.81 -29.84 -3.96
C GLU A 288 32.47 -29.61 -2.48
N ASN A 289 31.33 -29.00 -2.17
CA ASN A 289 30.89 -28.75 -0.79
C ASN A 289 29.89 -29.83 -0.34
N SER A 290 30.18 -30.50 0.78
CA SER A 290 29.34 -31.57 1.33
C SER A 290 27.89 -31.17 1.65
N SER A 291 27.62 -29.91 2.03
CA SER A 291 26.25 -29.45 2.30
C SER A 291 25.45 -29.22 1.03
N ASP A 292 26.10 -28.72 -0.01
CA ASP A 292 25.45 -28.24 -1.23
C ASP A 292 25.38 -29.36 -2.28
N ALA A 293 26.32 -30.29 -2.26
CA ALA A 293 26.44 -31.36 -3.24
C ALA A 293 25.18 -32.23 -3.41
N PRO A 294 24.49 -32.69 -2.33
CA PRO A 294 23.24 -33.43 -2.48
C PRO A 294 22.15 -32.61 -3.17
N ILE A 295 22.03 -31.32 -2.85
CA ILE A 295 21.02 -30.40 -3.41
C ILE A 295 21.26 -30.21 -4.90
N VAL A 296 22.50 -29.87 -5.27
CA VAL A 296 22.88 -29.61 -6.66
C VAL A 296 22.77 -30.88 -7.50
N ALA A 297 23.23 -32.03 -6.98
CA ALA A 297 23.14 -33.30 -7.69
C ALA A 297 21.67 -33.68 -7.93
N GLN A 298 20.80 -33.58 -6.92
CA GLN A 298 19.37 -33.87 -7.06
C GLN A 298 18.72 -32.97 -8.11
N ALA A 299 18.93 -31.65 -8.02
CA ALA A 299 18.37 -30.70 -8.98
C ALA A 299 18.85 -30.96 -10.42
N LEU A 300 20.13 -31.31 -10.61
CA LEU A 300 20.68 -31.64 -11.92
C LEU A 300 20.06 -32.92 -12.49
N VAL A 301 19.88 -33.93 -11.65
CA VAL A 301 19.23 -35.18 -12.04
C VAL A 301 17.77 -34.96 -12.45
N GLU A 302 17.00 -34.21 -11.67
CA GLU A 302 15.61 -33.85 -12.00
C GLU A 302 15.49 -33.09 -13.32
N GLN A 303 16.51 -32.30 -13.67
CA GLN A 303 16.59 -31.56 -14.93
C GLN A 303 17.24 -32.36 -16.08
N GLY A 304 17.54 -33.65 -15.88
CA GLY A 304 18.04 -34.56 -16.92
C GLY A 304 19.56 -34.57 -17.16
N TYR A 305 20.38 -34.03 -16.23
CA TYR A 305 21.84 -33.92 -16.36
C TYR A 305 22.62 -35.09 -15.75
N GLN A 306 22.04 -36.28 -15.66
CA GLN A 306 22.71 -37.47 -15.14
C GLN A 306 24.01 -37.80 -15.88
N SER A 307 24.06 -37.61 -17.21
CA SER A 307 25.24 -37.87 -18.02
C SER A 307 26.40 -36.95 -17.66
N TRP A 308 26.12 -35.66 -17.46
CA TRP A 308 27.12 -34.67 -17.04
C TRP A 308 27.63 -34.97 -15.62
N LEU A 309 26.76 -35.36 -14.68
CA LEU A 309 27.18 -35.79 -13.34
C LEU A 309 28.11 -37.02 -13.38
N LYS A 310 27.81 -38.00 -14.23
CA LYS A 310 28.68 -39.18 -14.43
C LYS A 310 30.03 -38.79 -15.03
N GLU A 311 30.04 -37.85 -15.97
CA GLU A 311 31.29 -37.30 -16.53
C GLU A 311 32.11 -36.57 -15.45
N LEU A 312 31.47 -35.77 -14.60
CA LEU A 312 32.12 -35.07 -13.49
C LEU A 312 32.74 -36.04 -12.47
N LEU A 313 32.07 -37.14 -12.12
CA LEU A 313 32.63 -38.18 -11.24
C LEU A 313 33.91 -38.81 -11.80
N ASN A 314 34.00 -38.94 -13.12
CA ASN A 314 35.16 -39.54 -13.79
C ASN A 314 36.30 -38.53 -14.02
N SER A 315 35.98 -37.25 -14.18
CA SER A 315 36.93 -36.20 -14.59
C SER A 315 37.42 -35.32 -13.45
N ASN A 316 36.63 -35.14 -12.38
CA ASN A 316 36.96 -34.27 -11.25
C ASN A 316 36.95 -35.05 -9.93
N ARG A 317 38.11 -35.18 -9.29
CA ARG A 317 38.25 -35.90 -8.00
C ARG A 317 37.84 -35.09 -6.77
N ARG A 318 37.54 -33.79 -6.93
CA ARG A 318 37.19 -32.89 -5.81
C ARG A 318 35.71 -32.85 -5.50
N VAL A 319 34.86 -33.31 -6.41
CA VAL A 319 33.41 -33.37 -6.17
C VAL A 319 33.10 -34.43 -5.11
N GLU A 320 32.04 -34.20 -4.35
CA GLU A 320 31.57 -35.11 -3.30
C GLU A 320 30.92 -36.35 -3.90
N SER A 321 31.77 -37.29 -4.33
CA SER A 321 31.37 -38.48 -5.08
C SER A 321 30.32 -39.33 -4.36
N GLN A 322 30.38 -39.40 -3.03
CA GLN A 322 29.40 -40.16 -2.24
C GLN A 322 27.99 -39.56 -2.36
N ALA A 323 27.86 -38.23 -2.25
CA ALA A 323 26.59 -37.53 -2.37
C ALA A 323 25.99 -37.70 -3.78
N ILE A 324 26.82 -37.56 -4.83
CA ILE A 324 26.38 -37.70 -6.22
C ILE A 324 25.93 -39.15 -6.51
N LEU A 325 26.70 -40.15 -6.07
CA LEU A 325 26.35 -41.56 -6.27
C LEU A 325 25.06 -41.93 -5.54
N GLN A 326 24.84 -41.41 -4.33
CA GLN A 326 23.63 -41.65 -3.56
C GLN A 326 22.39 -41.15 -4.33
N VAL A 327 22.44 -39.93 -4.86
CA VAL A 327 21.34 -39.37 -5.68
C VAL A 327 21.12 -40.18 -6.96
N LEU A 328 22.19 -40.54 -7.68
CA LEU A 328 22.08 -41.33 -8.91
C LEU A 328 21.53 -42.74 -8.69
N SER A 329 21.64 -43.29 -7.47
CA SER A 329 21.16 -44.62 -7.11
C SER A 329 19.69 -44.68 -6.67
N GLN A 330 19.07 -43.53 -6.40
CA GLN A 330 17.70 -43.41 -5.89
C GLN A 330 16.63 -43.34 -6.99
N GLN A 331 17.01 -43.51 -8.26
CA GLN A 331 16.11 -43.42 -9.43
C GLN A 331 15.84 -44.75 -10.12
#